data_AF-A0A9P7C4X7-F1
#
_entry.id   AF-A0A9P7C4X7-F1
#
_cell.length_a   1.000
_cell.length_b   1.000
_cell.length_c   1.000
_cell.angle_alpha   90.00
_cell.angle_beta   90.00
_cell.angle_gamma   90.00
#
_symmetry.space_group_name_H-M   'P 1'
#
loop_
_entity.id
_entity.type
_entity.pdbx_description
1 polymer ?
#
loop_
_entity_poly.entity_id
_entity_poly.type
_entity_poly.pdbx_seq_one_letter_code
_entity_poly.pdbx_strand_id
1 'polypeptide(L)'
;MLALAAAVGRELGLGDLQTLMLEAAGGKVLMLAIQAERRAPLLLMAACDQRSVIGQVLWQSRECGQAILAELSGSGYDVAGLTESLNALMGIDGAQAVALVDYESGMLLGEAGAGMDMEVAAAGNTEVIRAKMKTAASLNLNDTIEDILISLGKAYHIMRPVAKKKGLFFYIVLDRTKSNLALARRKVQDVEAELAS
;
A
#
# COMPACT_ATOMS: atom_id res chain seq x y z
N MET A 1 17.61 -5.91 -11.17
CA MET A 1 18.24 -4.91 -12.05
C MET A 1 18.87 -3.73 -11.31
N LEU A 2 18.29 -3.18 -10.23
CA LEU A 2 18.95 -2.15 -9.40
C LEU A 2 20.28 -2.64 -8.78
N ALA A 3 20.34 -3.90 -8.33
CA ALA A 3 21.58 -4.53 -7.89
C ALA A 3 22.65 -4.58 -9.00
N LEU A 4 22.24 -4.72 -10.27
CA LEU A 4 23.15 -4.72 -11.42
C LEU A 4 23.63 -3.29 -11.72
N ALA A 5 22.75 -2.29 -11.71
CA ALA A 5 23.16 -0.90 -11.91
C ALA A 5 24.11 -0.42 -10.80
N ALA A 6 23.81 -0.74 -9.53
CA ALA A 6 24.69 -0.42 -8.42
C ALA A 6 26.00 -1.22 -8.44
N ALA A 7 25.97 -2.49 -8.87
CA ALA A 7 27.18 -3.29 -9.06
C ALA A 7 28.06 -2.73 -10.19
N VAL A 8 27.47 -2.40 -11.35
CA VAL A 8 28.15 -1.76 -12.48
C VAL A 8 28.72 -0.40 -12.07
N GLY A 9 27.98 0.41 -11.31
CA GLY A 9 28.46 1.70 -10.79
C GLY A 9 29.66 1.55 -9.87
N ARG A 10 29.65 0.55 -8.98
CA ARG A 10 30.80 0.23 -8.12
C ARG A 10 31.99 -0.34 -8.89
N GLU A 11 31.76 -1.28 -9.81
CA GLU A 11 32.81 -1.90 -10.64
C GLU A 11 33.48 -0.89 -11.58
N LEU A 12 32.73 0.07 -12.12
CA LEU A 12 33.25 1.14 -12.99
C LEU A 12 33.75 2.37 -12.23
N GLY A 13 33.69 2.38 -10.88
CA GLY A 13 34.13 3.51 -10.05
C GLY A 13 33.26 4.77 -10.17
N LEU A 14 32.02 4.64 -10.66
CA LEU A 14 31.06 5.74 -10.83
C LEU A 14 30.20 6.00 -9.58
N GLY A 15 30.27 5.12 -8.57
CA GLY A 15 29.48 5.23 -7.35
C GLY A 15 28.02 4.80 -7.54
N ASP A 16 27.10 5.43 -6.81
CA ASP A 16 25.68 5.12 -6.87
C ASP A 16 25.03 5.71 -8.13
N LEU A 17 24.78 4.84 -9.12
CA LEU A 17 24.13 5.21 -10.37
C LEU A 17 22.63 5.48 -10.18
N GLN A 18 22.24 6.75 -10.25
CA GLN A 18 20.84 7.18 -10.18
C GLN A 18 20.11 7.09 -11.54
N THR A 19 20.84 7.17 -12.64
CA THR A 19 20.29 7.15 -13.99
C THR A 19 21.20 6.34 -14.89
N LEU A 20 20.63 5.39 -15.62
CA LEU A 20 21.30 4.61 -16.65
C LEU A 20 20.53 4.77 -17.95
N MET A 21 21.23 5.16 -19.01
CA MET A 21 20.65 5.28 -20.35
C MET A 21 21.35 4.28 -21.28
N LEU A 22 20.56 3.47 -21.98
CA LEU A 22 21.03 2.51 -22.96
C LEU A 22 20.53 2.91 -24.34
N GLU A 23 21.44 3.10 -25.29
CA GLU A 23 21.09 3.25 -26.70
C GLU A 23 20.95 1.86 -27.34
N ALA A 24 19.86 1.66 -28.07
CA ALA A 24 19.57 0.44 -28.82
C ALA A 24 19.21 0.80 -30.27
N ALA A 25 19.27 -0.18 -31.17
CA ALA A 25 18.94 0.04 -32.58
C ALA A 25 17.53 0.63 -32.79
N GLY A 26 16.58 0.30 -31.91
CA GLY A 26 15.20 0.79 -31.97
C GLY A 26 14.92 2.11 -31.24
N GLY A 27 15.90 2.70 -30.55
CA GLY A 27 15.69 3.88 -29.72
C GLY A 27 16.50 3.85 -28.43
N LYS A 28 16.01 4.51 -27.38
CA LYS A 28 16.71 4.70 -26.12
C LYS A 28 15.89 4.13 -24.98
N VAL A 29 16.55 3.48 -24.04
CA VAL A 29 15.95 3.06 -22.77
C VAL A 29 16.60 3.85 -21.65
N LEU A 30 15.80 4.62 -20.93
CA LEU A 30 16.20 5.33 -19.73
C LEU A 30 15.71 4.55 -18.51
N MET A 31 16.59 4.34 -17.56
CA MET A 31 16.31 3.74 -16.27
C MET A 31 16.67 4.73 -15.17
N LEU A 32 15.68 5.12 -14.36
CA LEU A 32 15.83 6.04 -13.25
C LEU A 32 15.59 5.28 -11.94
N ALA A 33 16.55 5.35 -11.02
CA ALA A 33 16.34 4.90 -9.66
C ALA A 33 15.55 5.98 -8.90
N ILE A 34 14.40 5.59 -8.37
CA ILE A 34 13.53 6.44 -7.57
C ILE A 34 13.67 6.02 -6.11
N GLN A 35 14.19 6.92 -5.29
CA GLN A 35 14.39 6.70 -3.85
C GLN A 35 13.12 7.10 -3.09
N ALA A 36 12.32 6.13 -2.69
CA ALA A 36 11.21 6.35 -1.77
C ALA A 36 11.74 6.27 -0.34
N GLU A 37 11.42 7.26 0.50
CA GLU A 37 11.79 7.23 1.90
C GLU A 37 11.18 5.99 2.57
N ARG A 38 12.02 5.17 3.23
CA ARG A 38 11.65 3.94 3.97
C ARG A 38 11.18 2.74 3.12
N ARG A 39 11.44 2.70 1.80
CA ARG A 39 11.18 1.53 0.94
C ARG A 39 12.41 1.13 0.14
N ALA A 40 12.39 -0.09 -0.41
CA ALA A 40 13.37 -0.48 -1.41
C ALA A 40 13.30 0.47 -2.61
N PRO A 41 14.44 0.86 -3.22
CA PRO A 41 14.46 1.76 -4.36
C PRO A 41 13.62 1.19 -5.51
N LEU A 42 12.83 2.05 -6.14
CA LEU A 42 12.02 1.71 -7.31
C LEU A 42 12.80 2.00 -8.59
N LEU A 43 12.48 1.28 -9.67
CA LEU A 43 13.08 1.50 -10.98
C LEU A 43 12.00 1.99 -11.94
N LEU A 44 12.11 3.24 -12.40
CA LEU A 44 11.31 3.76 -13.49
C LEU A 44 12.04 3.53 -14.80
N MET A 45 11.41 2.83 -15.74
CA MET A 45 11.94 2.57 -17.08
C MET A 45 11.11 3.31 -18.12
N ALA A 46 11.75 4.14 -18.94
CA ALA A 46 11.14 4.80 -20.08
C ALA A 46 11.83 4.33 -21.37
N ALA A 47 11.05 3.84 -22.33
CA ALA A 47 11.52 3.48 -23.66
C ALA A 47 11.06 4.54 -24.67
N CYS A 48 11.98 5.04 -25.48
CA CYS A 48 11.72 6.10 -26.44
C CYS A 48 12.29 5.73 -27.81
N ASP A 49 11.67 6.23 -28.87
CA ASP A 49 12.16 6.02 -30.24
C ASP A 49 13.41 6.88 -30.54
N GLN A 50 13.96 6.74 -31.75
CA GLN A 50 15.12 7.52 -32.16
C GLN A 50 14.85 9.02 -32.35
N ARG A 51 13.60 9.44 -32.45
CA ARG A 51 13.21 10.85 -32.69
C ARG A 51 13.20 11.66 -31.40
N SER A 52 13.29 10.98 -30.26
CA SER A 52 13.19 11.59 -28.94
C SER A 52 14.49 12.31 -28.53
N VAL A 53 14.35 13.55 -28.08
CA VAL A 53 15.47 14.38 -27.58
C VAL A 53 15.84 13.95 -26.16
N ILE A 54 17.12 13.60 -25.94
CA ILE A 54 17.60 13.03 -24.67
C ILE A 54 17.26 13.92 -23.47
N GLY A 55 17.51 15.23 -23.59
CA GLY A 55 17.22 16.18 -22.51
C GLY A 55 15.73 16.22 -22.13
N GLN A 56 14.84 16.11 -23.12
CA GLN A 56 13.39 16.11 -22.89
C GLN A 56 12.92 14.80 -22.26
N VAL A 57 13.41 13.66 -22.74
CA VAL A 57 13.11 12.34 -22.16
C VAL A 57 13.57 12.27 -20.71
N LEU A 58 14.79 12.76 -20.43
CA LEU A 58 15.33 12.81 -19.08
C LEU A 58 14.49 13.72 -18.19
N TRP A 59 14.13 14.92 -18.66
CA TRP A 59 13.30 15.87 -17.90
C TRP A 59 11.93 15.27 -17.57
N GLN A 60 11.20 14.77 -18.57
CA GLN A 60 9.88 14.18 -18.39
C GLN A 60 9.91 12.93 -17.49
N SER A 61 10.95 12.11 -17.59
CA SER A 61 11.10 10.95 -16.72
C SER A 61 11.41 11.33 -15.27
N ARG A 62 12.12 12.45 -15.04
CA ARG A 62 12.34 12.98 -13.69
C ARG A 62 11.08 13.61 -13.11
N GLU A 63 10.32 14.37 -13.90
CA GLU A 63 9.02 14.90 -13.48
C GLU A 63 8.04 13.76 -13.15
N CYS A 64 7.98 12.73 -13.98
CA CYS A 64 7.20 11.53 -13.73
C CYS A 64 7.66 10.83 -12.44
N GLY A 65 8.97 10.65 -12.26
CA GLY A 65 9.52 10.07 -11.04
C GLY A 65 9.22 10.91 -9.79
N GLN A 66 9.25 12.24 -9.89
CA GLN A 66 8.85 13.15 -8.82
C GLN A 66 7.35 13.10 -8.55
N ALA A 67 6.50 13.00 -9.57
CA ALA A 67 5.06 12.83 -9.42
C ALA A 67 4.72 11.48 -8.76
N ILE A 68 5.37 10.40 -9.17
CA ILE A 68 5.29 9.08 -8.54
C ILE A 68 5.76 9.18 -7.09
N LEU A 69 6.89 9.84 -6.80
CA LEU A 69 7.32 10.07 -5.43
C LEU A 69 6.35 10.93 -4.63
N ALA A 70 5.74 11.95 -5.25
CA ALA A 70 4.75 12.82 -4.63
C ALA A 70 3.42 12.09 -4.39
N GLU A 71 3.09 11.06 -5.17
CA GLU A 71 1.92 10.21 -4.99
C GLU A 71 2.20 9.09 -3.97
N LEU A 72 3.41 8.53 -3.98
CA LEU A 72 3.89 7.57 -2.97
C LEU A 72 4.10 8.23 -1.61
N SER A 73 4.53 9.49 -1.58
CA SER A 73 4.61 10.31 -0.36
C SER A 73 3.28 11.01 -0.04
N GLY A 74 2.45 11.23 -1.06
CA GLY A 74 1.13 11.86 -1.01
C GLY A 74 -0.04 10.89 -0.96
N SER A 75 0.20 9.62 -0.65
CA SER A 75 -0.77 8.84 0.11
C SER A 75 -0.80 9.45 1.52
N GLY A 76 -1.42 10.62 1.62
CA GLY A 76 -1.39 11.57 2.73
C GLY A 76 -2.11 11.04 3.95
N TYR A 77 -1.54 10.02 4.56
CA TYR A 77 -1.88 9.60 5.90
C TYR A 77 -0.96 10.37 6.83
N ASP A 78 -1.55 11.15 7.74
CA ASP A 78 -0.81 11.61 8.89
C ASP A 78 -0.23 10.37 9.59
N VAL A 79 1.09 10.19 9.47
CA VAL A 79 1.81 9.02 9.98
C VAL A 79 1.69 8.95 11.51
N ALA A 80 1.50 10.09 12.18
CA ALA A 80 1.21 10.15 13.60
C ALA A 80 -0.16 9.55 13.91
N GLY A 81 -1.21 10.03 13.25
CA GLY A 81 -2.58 9.51 13.40
C GLY A 81 -2.73 8.03 12.98
N LEU A 82 -1.97 7.57 11.98
CA LEU A 82 -1.93 6.16 11.58
C LEU A 82 -1.41 5.27 12.70
N THR A 83 -0.26 5.63 13.28
CA THR A 83 0.38 4.83 14.33
C THR A 83 -0.49 4.77 15.58
N GLU A 84 -1.11 5.90 15.96
CA GLU A 84 -2.05 5.96 17.08
C GLU A 84 -3.28 5.09 16.84
N SER A 85 -3.86 5.14 15.64
CA SER A 85 -5.01 4.30 15.26
C SER A 85 -4.69 2.81 15.36
N LEU A 86 -3.56 2.38 14.81
CA LEU A 86 -3.14 0.97 14.86
C LEU A 86 -2.90 0.50 16.30
N ASN A 87 -2.25 1.33 17.12
CA ASN A 87 -2.03 1.03 18.54
C ASN A 87 -3.35 0.96 19.33
N ALA A 88 -4.30 1.86 19.05
CA ALA A 88 -5.62 1.84 19.66
C ALA A 88 -6.40 0.56 19.32
N LEU A 89 -6.26 0.04 18.09
CA LEU A 89 -6.85 -1.23 17.68
C LEU A 89 -6.14 -2.45 18.30
N MET A 90 -4.82 -2.40 18.46
CA MET A 90 -4.08 -3.44 19.19
C MET A 90 -4.46 -3.52 20.67
N GLY A 91 -5.05 -2.46 21.23
CA GLY A 91 -5.62 -2.45 22.58
C GLY A 91 -6.93 -3.22 22.73
N ILE A 92 -7.52 -3.74 21.65
CA ILE A 92 -8.70 -4.61 21.72
C ILE A 92 -8.31 -5.95 22.35
N ASP A 93 -9.08 -6.41 23.33
CA ASP A 93 -8.87 -7.72 23.96
C ASP A 93 -8.88 -8.83 22.92
N GLY A 94 -7.77 -9.57 22.87
CA GLY A 94 -7.58 -10.66 21.91
C GLY A 94 -7.13 -10.21 20.51
N ALA A 95 -6.83 -8.94 20.26
CA ALA A 95 -6.18 -8.52 19.02
C ALA A 95 -4.81 -9.18 18.86
N GLN A 96 -4.59 -9.78 17.69
CA GLN A 96 -3.34 -10.46 17.34
C GLN A 96 -2.53 -9.67 16.32
N ALA A 97 -3.21 -9.12 15.32
CA ALA A 97 -2.63 -8.27 14.30
C ALA A 97 -3.65 -7.29 13.75
N VAL A 98 -3.19 -6.10 13.37
CA VAL A 98 -3.99 -5.04 12.74
C VAL A 98 -3.22 -4.44 11.58
N ALA A 99 -3.93 -3.97 10.57
CA ALA A 99 -3.36 -3.27 9.44
C ALA A 99 -4.30 -2.19 8.90
N LEU A 100 -3.72 -1.15 8.31
CA LEU A 100 -4.41 -0.25 7.39
C LEU A 100 -3.91 -0.57 5.98
N VAL A 101 -4.85 -0.77 5.06
CA VAL A 101 -4.56 -1.24 3.71
C VAL A 101 -5.27 -0.36 2.69
N ASP A 102 -4.55 -0.02 1.62
CA ASP A 102 -5.12 0.54 0.41
C ASP A 102 -5.65 -0.60 -0.49
N TYR A 103 -6.97 -0.73 -0.59
CA TYR A 103 -7.61 -1.75 -1.42
C TYR A 103 -7.57 -1.42 -2.92
N GLU A 104 -7.15 -0.24 -3.38
CA GLU A 104 -6.97 0.07 -4.81
C GLU A 104 -5.61 -0.40 -5.33
N SER A 105 -4.59 -0.41 -4.48
CA SER A 105 -3.26 -0.92 -4.81
C SER A 105 -2.95 -2.29 -4.20
N GLY A 106 -3.66 -2.70 -3.15
CA GLY A 106 -3.34 -3.86 -2.32
C GLY A 106 -2.18 -3.60 -1.35
N MET A 107 -1.82 -2.33 -1.16
CA MET A 107 -0.64 -1.91 -0.41
C MET A 107 -0.92 -1.84 1.10
N LEU A 108 -0.06 -2.48 1.88
CA LEU A 108 -0.03 -2.31 3.33
C LEU A 108 0.56 -0.93 3.67
N LEU A 109 -0.21 -0.10 4.36
CA LEU A 109 0.19 1.26 4.74
C LEU A 109 0.82 1.31 6.13
N GLY A 110 0.34 0.43 7.01
CA GLY A 110 0.89 0.23 8.34
C GLY A 110 0.28 -1.01 8.98
N GLU A 111 1.01 -1.57 9.93
CA GLU A 111 0.61 -2.75 10.69
C GLU A 111 1.06 -2.67 12.14
N ALA A 112 0.41 -3.45 12.99
CA ALA A 112 0.89 -3.74 14.33
C ALA A 112 0.46 -5.15 14.74
N GLY A 113 1.20 -5.75 15.69
CA GLY A 113 0.98 -7.12 16.13
C GLY A 113 1.87 -8.13 15.41
N ALA A 114 1.55 -9.42 15.53
CA ALA A 114 2.37 -10.52 15.01
C ALA A 114 1.52 -11.79 14.80
N GLY A 115 2.15 -12.81 14.19
CA GLY A 115 1.56 -14.15 14.06
C GLY A 115 1.02 -14.50 12.68
N MET A 116 1.12 -13.59 11.71
CA MET A 116 0.93 -13.89 10.28
C MET A 116 1.69 -12.89 9.40
N ASP A 117 1.85 -13.24 8.13
CA ASP A 117 2.34 -12.34 7.09
C ASP A 117 1.20 -11.41 6.66
N MET A 118 1.28 -10.16 7.13
CA MET A 118 0.23 -9.17 6.88
C MET A 118 0.28 -8.59 5.48
N GLU A 119 1.40 -8.63 4.77
CA GLU A 119 1.45 -8.22 3.36
C GLU A 119 0.64 -9.17 2.51
N VAL A 120 0.85 -10.48 2.70
CA VAL A 120 0.09 -11.53 2.01
C VAL A 120 -1.39 -11.49 2.43
N ALA A 121 -1.67 -11.32 3.72
CA ALA A 121 -3.04 -11.22 4.21
C ALA A 121 -3.76 -9.97 3.69
N ALA A 122 -3.09 -8.82 3.63
CA ALA A 122 -3.65 -7.57 3.10
C ALA A 122 -3.99 -7.70 1.61
N ALA A 123 -3.07 -8.27 0.82
CA ALA A 123 -3.30 -8.51 -0.61
C ALA A 123 -4.48 -9.47 -0.84
N GLY A 124 -4.56 -10.57 -0.09
CA GLY A 124 -5.67 -11.52 -0.21
C GLY A 124 -7.02 -10.92 0.19
N ASN A 125 -7.07 -10.17 1.29
CA ASN A 125 -8.31 -9.54 1.77
C ASN A 125 -8.76 -8.34 0.92
N THR A 126 -7.83 -7.68 0.23
CA THR A 126 -8.15 -6.66 -0.78
C THR A 126 -9.06 -7.22 -1.86
N GLU A 127 -8.79 -8.44 -2.35
CA GLU A 127 -9.62 -9.10 -3.35
C GLU A 127 -11.02 -9.45 -2.82
N VAL A 128 -11.14 -9.79 -1.53
CA VAL A 128 -12.44 -10.04 -0.88
C VAL A 128 -13.32 -8.78 -0.88
N ILE A 129 -12.77 -7.65 -0.44
CA ILE A 129 -13.50 -6.37 -0.42
C ILE A 129 -13.88 -5.95 -1.84
N ARG A 130 -12.94 -6.02 -2.78
CA ARG A 130 -13.20 -5.67 -4.19
C ARG A 130 -14.31 -6.51 -4.80
N ALA A 131 -14.27 -7.82 -4.58
CA ALA A 131 -15.30 -8.73 -5.08
C ALA A 131 -16.67 -8.38 -4.49
N LYS A 132 -16.75 -8.08 -3.20
CA LYS A 132 -18.00 -7.67 -2.56
C LYS A 132 -18.51 -6.33 -3.07
N MET A 133 -17.63 -5.33 -3.23
CA MET A 133 -17.96 -4.01 -3.77
C MET A 133 -18.50 -4.12 -5.21
N LYS A 134 -17.82 -4.90 -6.06
CA LYS A 134 -18.27 -5.17 -7.44
C LYS A 134 -19.64 -5.85 -7.46
N THR A 135 -19.87 -6.80 -6.56
CA THR A 135 -21.15 -7.49 -6.43
C THR A 135 -22.26 -6.53 -5.97
N ALA A 136 -21.98 -5.68 -4.99
CA ALA A 136 -22.94 -4.68 -4.50
C ALA A 136 -23.34 -3.69 -5.61
N ALA A 137 -22.35 -3.22 -6.39
CA ALA A 137 -22.59 -2.37 -7.55
C ALA A 137 -23.42 -3.10 -8.63
N SER A 138 -23.10 -4.36 -8.93
CA SER A 138 -23.84 -5.17 -9.93
C SER A 138 -25.29 -5.42 -9.52
N LEU A 139 -25.56 -5.49 -8.21
CA LEU A 139 -26.89 -5.66 -7.65
C LEU A 139 -27.63 -4.32 -7.45
N ASN A 140 -27.02 -3.18 -7.77
CA ASN A 140 -27.54 -1.84 -7.49
C ASN A 140 -28.00 -1.67 -6.04
N LEU A 141 -27.23 -2.19 -5.08
CA LEU A 141 -27.52 -1.96 -3.67
C LEU A 141 -27.33 -0.47 -3.37
N ASN A 142 -28.39 0.19 -2.87
CA ASN A 142 -28.31 1.56 -2.35
C ASN A 142 -27.76 1.56 -0.92
N ASP A 143 -26.63 0.89 -0.72
CA ASP A 143 -26.03 0.63 0.59
C ASP A 143 -24.50 0.51 0.48
N THR A 144 -23.81 0.61 1.60
CA THR A 144 -22.36 0.55 1.71
C THR A 144 -21.91 -0.58 2.62
N ILE A 145 -20.69 -1.09 2.40
CA ILE A 145 -20.11 -2.07 3.30
C ILE A 145 -19.69 -1.36 4.59
N GLU A 146 -20.37 -1.65 5.70
CA GLU A 146 -19.93 -1.18 7.02
C GLU A 146 -18.70 -1.95 7.51
N ASP A 147 -18.76 -3.27 7.50
CA ASP A 147 -17.63 -4.16 7.70
C ASP A 147 -17.90 -5.55 7.09
N ILE A 148 -16.85 -6.35 7.01
CA ILE A 148 -16.90 -7.76 6.66
C ILE A 148 -16.29 -8.54 7.81
N LEU A 149 -17.07 -9.48 8.36
CA LEU A 149 -16.62 -10.41 9.39
C LEU A 149 -16.44 -11.80 8.78
N ILE A 150 -15.23 -12.35 8.89
CA ILE A 150 -14.95 -13.76 8.60
C ILE A 150 -14.63 -14.48 9.91
N SER A 151 -15.38 -15.55 10.19
CA SER A 151 -15.21 -16.37 11.38
C SER A 151 -14.47 -17.65 11.06
N LEU A 152 -13.30 -17.85 11.65
CA LEU A 152 -12.53 -19.09 11.59
C LEU A 152 -12.63 -19.85 12.92
N GLY A 153 -12.09 -21.07 12.96
CA GLY A 153 -12.10 -21.89 14.18
C GLY A 153 -11.35 -21.26 15.35
N LYS A 154 -10.29 -20.49 15.08
CA LYS A 154 -9.42 -19.89 16.10
C LYS A 154 -9.42 -18.36 16.12
N ALA A 155 -9.90 -17.74 15.03
CA ALA A 155 -9.80 -16.29 14.87
C ALA A 155 -11.06 -15.69 14.25
N TYR A 156 -11.30 -14.42 14.57
CA TYR A 156 -12.18 -13.56 13.79
C TYR A 156 -11.33 -12.59 12.96
N HIS A 157 -11.76 -12.36 11.73
CA HIS A 157 -11.17 -11.35 10.85
C HIS A 157 -12.22 -10.29 10.57
N ILE A 158 -11.89 -9.03 10.86
CA ILE A 158 -12.75 -7.88 10.59
C ILE A 158 -12.05 -7.03 9.52
N MET A 159 -12.77 -6.71 8.45
CA MET A 159 -12.36 -5.73 7.46
C MET A 159 -13.36 -4.57 7.48
N ARG A 160 -12.92 -3.36 7.82
CA ARG A 160 -13.77 -2.17 7.88
C ARG A 160 -13.28 -1.11 6.90
N PRO A 161 -14.02 -0.80 5.82
CA PRO A 161 -13.71 0.34 4.96
C PRO A 161 -13.73 1.66 5.73
N VAL A 162 -12.83 2.59 5.39
CA VAL A 162 -12.80 3.93 5.98
C VAL A 162 -13.74 4.84 5.19
N ALA A 163 -14.82 5.30 5.82
CA ALA A 163 -15.94 5.93 5.12
C ALA A 163 -15.55 7.23 4.41
N LYS A 164 -14.72 8.07 5.04
CA LYS A 164 -14.30 9.36 4.47
C LYS A 164 -13.07 9.26 3.56
N LYS A 165 -12.30 8.17 3.65
CA LYS A 165 -11.09 7.95 2.84
C LYS A 165 -11.32 6.71 1.96
N LYS A 166 -11.95 6.94 0.80
CA LYS A 166 -12.14 5.89 -0.22
C LYS A 166 -10.78 5.28 -0.58
N GLY A 167 -10.79 3.99 -0.88
CA GLY A 167 -9.56 3.24 -1.12
C GLY A 167 -9.00 2.55 0.12
N LEU A 168 -9.48 2.85 1.34
CA LEU A 168 -8.90 2.28 2.56
C LEU A 168 -9.81 1.36 3.33
N PHE A 169 -9.19 0.41 4.02
CA PHE A 169 -9.83 -0.37 5.06
C PHE A 169 -8.87 -0.77 6.17
N PHE A 170 -9.40 -0.91 7.37
CA PHE A 170 -8.73 -1.60 8.47
C PHE A 170 -8.94 -3.10 8.36
N TYR A 171 -7.89 -3.87 8.63
CA TYR A 171 -7.92 -5.31 8.76
C TYR A 171 -7.46 -5.71 10.16
N ILE A 172 -8.30 -6.45 10.89
CA ILE A 172 -8.05 -6.85 12.27
C ILE A 172 -8.21 -8.35 12.40
N VAL A 173 -7.24 -8.99 13.05
CA VAL A 173 -7.26 -10.40 13.42
C VAL A 173 -7.42 -10.49 14.94
N LEU A 174 -8.44 -11.23 15.37
CA LEU A 174 -8.82 -11.38 16.76
C LEU A 174 -8.79 -12.86 17.17
N ASP A 175 -8.23 -13.16 18.34
CA ASP A 175 -8.33 -14.49 18.96
C ASP A 175 -9.79 -14.76 19.37
N ARG A 176 -10.38 -15.83 18.84
CA ARG A 176 -11.80 -16.15 19.04
C ARG A 176 -12.16 -16.47 20.49
N THR A 177 -11.21 -16.96 21.29
CA THR A 177 -11.45 -17.37 22.68
C THR A 177 -11.33 -16.21 23.65
N LYS A 178 -10.58 -15.17 23.28
CA LYS A 178 -10.32 -13.99 24.13
C LYS A 178 -11.17 -12.78 23.77
N SER A 179 -11.53 -12.64 22.51
CA SER A 179 -12.10 -11.39 22.00
C SER A 179 -13.61 -11.30 22.21
N ASN A 180 -14.07 -10.16 22.72
CA ASN A 180 -15.49 -9.80 22.67
C ASN A 180 -15.79 -9.12 21.32
N LEU A 181 -16.43 -9.85 20.42
CA LEU A 181 -16.70 -9.39 19.05
C LEU A 181 -17.51 -8.09 18.98
N ALA A 182 -18.48 -7.90 19.88
CA ALA A 182 -19.30 -6.69 19.87
C ALA A 182 -18.49 -5.46 20.26
N LEU A 183 -17.66 -5.57 21.31
CA LEU A 183 -16.76 -4.49 21.73
C LEU A 183 -15.68 -4.22 20.69
N ALA A 184 -15.13 -5.27 20.07
CA ALA A 184 -14.13 -5.13 19.03
C ALA A 184 -14.68 -4.36 17.82
N ARG A 185 -15.84 -4.74 17.27
CA ARG A 185 -16.46 -4.03 16.13
C ARG A 185 -16.74 -2.56 16.46
N ARG A 186 -17.25 -2.28 17.66
CA ARG A 186 -17.47 -0.91 18.13
C ARG A 186 -16.16 -0.11 18.20
N LYS A 187 -15.11 -0.69 18.79
CA LYS A 187 -13.81 -0.02 18.88
C LYS A 187 -13.20 0.25 17.51
N VAL A 188 -13.33 -0.69 16.57
CA VAL A 188 -12.89 -0.50 15.18
C VAL A 188 -13.67 0.64 14.51
N GLN A 189 -14.98 0.74 14.74
CA GLN A 189 -15.79 1.87 14.26
C GLN A 189 -15.35 3.21 14.85
N ASP A 190 -15.08 3.28 16.15
CA ASP A 190 -14.65 4.51 16.81
C ASP A 190 -13.30 5.00 16.25
N VAL A 191 -12.30 4.10 16.14
CA VAL A 191 -10.98 4.43 15.57
C VAL A 191 -11.07 4.80 14.09
N GLU A 192 -11.93 4.14 13.33
CA GLU A 192 -12.16 4.49 11.93
C GLU A 192 -12.73 5.90 11.78
N ALA A 193 -13.66 6.30 12.64
CA ALA A 193 -14.21 7.65 12.64
C ALA A 193 -13.16 8.73 12.98
N GLU A 194 -12.22 8.43 13.89
CA GLU A 194 -11.11 9.31 14.28
C GLU A 194 -10.08 9.49 13.16
N LEU A 195 -9.64 8.42 12.48
CA LEU A 195 -8.72 8.52 11.33
C LEU A 195 -9.33 9.32 10.16
N ALA A 196 -10.65 9.37 10.12
CA ALA A 196 -11.44 10.04 9.11
C ALA A 196 -11.74 11.51 9.49
N SER A 197 -11.47 11.94 10.73
CA SER A 197 -11.57 13.35 11.16
C SER A 197 -10.37 14.19 10.72
#